data_AF-A0A5C4PIN7-F1
#
_entry.id   AF-A0A5C4PIN7-F1
#
_cell.length_a   1.000
_cell.length_b   1.000
_cell.length_c   1.000
_cell.angle_alpha   90.00
_cell.angle_beta   90.00
_cell.angle_gamma   90.00
#
_symmetry.space_group_name_H-M   'P 1'
#
loop_
_entity.id
_entity.type
_entity.pdbx_description
1 polymer ?
#
loop_
_entity_poly.entity_id
_entity_poly.type
_entity_poly.pdbx_seq_one_letter_code
_entity_poly.pdbx_strand_id
1 'polypeptide(L)'
;MGVAFGQFVPADGYQAIQQECRVNHLDQSALALCAQTEAGLVIPCAGIGILDYSEELLLELIEINILGIPRPLYEELFPEKVARYKGQFD
;
A
#
# COMPACT_ATOMS: atom_id res chain seq x y z
N MET A 1 -4.45 -14.60 1.98
CA MET A 1 -3.37 -13.65 1.65
C MET A 1 -3.51 -12.44 2.55
N GLY A 2 -2.42 -11.71 2.84
CA GLY A 2 -2.43 -10.56 3.73
C GLY A 2 -2.59 -9.22 3.01
N VAL A 3 -2.91 -8.17 3.77
CA VAL A 3 -3.06 -6.81 3.29
C VAL A 3 -2.27 -5.88 4.21
N ALA A 4 -1.51 -4.96 3.63
CA ALA A 4 -0.82 -3.90 4.36
C ALA A 4 -1.22 -2.55 3.81
N PHE A 5 -1.39 -1.57 4.70
CA PHE A 5 -1.72 -0.20 4.32
C PHE A 5 -1.13 0.79 5.33
N GLY A 6 -0.94 2.03 4.88
CA GLY A 6 -0.43 3.13 5.69
C GLY A 6 -0.44 4.46 4.94
N GLN A 7 -0.31 5.55 5.70
CA GLN A 7 -0.17 6.90 5.15
C GLN A 7 1.31 7.26 4.99
N PHE A 8 1.63 7.93 3.89
CA PHE A 8 2.99 8.29 3.52
C PHE A 8 3.05 9.74 3.01
N VAL A 9 4.20 10.37 3.21
CA VAL A 9 4.54 11.63 2.53
C VAL A 9 5.06 11.30 1.14
N PRO A 10 4.46 11.82 0.06
CA PRO A 10 4.95 11.59 -1.29
C PRO A 10 6.37 12.14 -1.49
N ALA A 11 7.22 11.39 -2.17
CA ALA A 11 8.50 11.89 -2.67
C ALA A 11 8.32 12.59 -4.03
N ASP A 12 9.32 13.36 -4.47
CA ASP A 12 9.27 14.16 -5.71
C ASP A 12 8.82 13.37 -6.96
N GLY A 13 9.17 12.08 -7.05
CA GLY A 13 8.76 11.21 -8.16
C GLY A 13 7.25 10.96 -8.27
N TYR A 14 6.49 11.18 -7.20
CA TYR A 14 5.05 10.96 -7.17
C TYR A 14 4.28 11.92 -8.09
N GLN A 15 4.78 13.13 -8.30
CA GLN A 15 4.12 14.14 -9.13
C GLN A 15 3.80 13.62 -10.55
N ALA A 16 4.62 12.71 -11.09
CA ALA A 16 4.41 12.11 -12.40
C ALA A 16 3.15 11.23 -12.51
N ILE A 17 2.69 10.66 -11.40
CA ILE A 17 1.53 9.76 -11.33
C ILE A 17 0.38 10.31 -10.48
N GLN A 18 0.56 11.50 -9.90
CA GLN A 18 -0.35 12.09 -8.92
C GLN A 18 -1.78 12.23 -9.45
N GLN A 19 -1.94 12.73 -10.68
CA GLN A 19 -3.27 12.91 -11.26
C GLN A 19 -4.02 11.58 -11.38
N GLU A 20 -3.33 10.52 -11.81
CA GLU A 20 -3.90 9.18 -11.91
C GLU A 20 -4.35 8.68 -10.53
N CYS A 21 -3.51 8.88 -9.52
CA CYS A 21 -3.78 8.42 -8.15
C CYS A 21 -4.93 9.17 -7.46
N ARG A 22 -5.25 10.40 -7.91
CA ARG A 22 -6.40 11.19 -7.43
C ARG A 22 -7.73 10.78 -8.06
N VAL A 23 -7.71 10.39 -9.33
CA VAL A 23 -8.96 10.15 -10.10
C VAL A 23 -9.30 8.67 -10.23
N ASN A 24 -8.30 7.80 -10.18
CA ASN A 24 -8.48 6.36 -10.36
C ASN A 24 -8.21 5.61 -9.06
N HIS A 25 -9.27 5.33 -8.31
CA HIS A 25 -9.23 4.52 -7.09
C HIS A 25 -9.66 3.05 -7.32
N LEU A 26 -9.74 2.61 -8.58
CA LEU A 26 -10.24 1.28 -8.94
C LEU A 26 -9.12 0.34 -9.38
N ASP A 27 -8.53 0.59 -10.55
CA ASP A 27 -7.50 -0.27 -11.14
C ASP A 27 -6.31 0.57 -11.60
N GLN A 28 -5.25 0.53 -10.80
CA GLN A 28 -3.99 1.22 -11.07
C GLN A 28 -2.91 0.29 -11.65
N SER A 29 -3.28 -0.87 -12.20
CA SER A 29 -2.31 -1.84 -12.74
C SER A 29 -1.40 -1.27 -13.83
N ALA A 30 -1.88 -0.27 -14.58
CA ALA A 30 -1.11 0.44 -15.61
C ALA A 30 0.10 1.22 -15.04
N LEU A 31 0.08 1.57 -13.75
CA LEU A 31 1.20 2.26 -13.08
C LEU A 31 2.38 1.33 -12.77
N ALA A 32 2.21 0.01 -12.91
CA ALA A 32 3.24 -1.00 -12.66
C ALA A 32 3.97 -0.80 -11.31
N LEU A 33 3.21 -0.47 -10.27
CA LEU A 33 3.75 -0.17 -8.94
C LEU A 33 4.43 -1.39 -8.32
N CYS A 34 5.45 -1.11 -7.50
CA CYS A 34 6.20 -2.12 -6.76
C CYS A 34 6.45 -1.62 -5.33
N ALA A 35 6.33 -2.52 -4.35
CA ALA A 35 6.68 -2.24 -2.97
C ALA A 35 7.94 -3.01 -2.59
N GLN A 36 8.83 -2.37 -1.84
CA GLN A 36 10.09 -2.96 -1.39
C GLN A 36 10.27 -2.76 0.11
N THR A 37 10.95 -3.72 0.75
CA THR A 37 11.49 -3.54 2.10
C THR A 37 12.65 -2.55 2.08
N GLU A 38 13.06 -2.06 3.25
CA GLU A 38 14.24 -1.18 3.39
C GLU A 38 15.53 -1.83 2.83
N ALA A 39 15.60 -3.16 2.85
CA ALA A 39 16.71 -3.93 2.26
C ALA A 39 16.65 -4.05 0.72
N GLY A 40 15.65 -3.42 0.07
CA GLY A 40 15.45 -3.46 -1.38
C GLY A 40 14.74 -4.73 -1.88
N LEU A 41 14.28 -5.61 -1.00
CA LEU A 41 13.56 -6.83 -1.40
C LEU A 41 12.13 -6.48 -1.82
N VAL A 42 11.76 -6.87 -3.05
CA VAL A 42 10.40 -6.72 -3.58
C VAL A 42 9.42 -7.57 -2.78
N ILE A 43 8.31 -6.95 -2.37
CA ILE A 43 7.20 -7.62 -1.68
C ILE A 43 6.25 -8.17 -2.76
N PRO A 44 6.17 -9.50 -2.98
CA PRO A 44 5.17 -10.07 -3.86
C PRO A 44 3.75 -9.77 -3.34
N CYS A 45 2.88 -9.35 -4.25
CA CYS A 45 1.49 -9.01 -3.95
C CYS A 45 0.61 -9.17 -5.20
N ALA A 46 -0.70 -9.21 -5.00
CA ALA A 46 -1.67 -9.22 -6.08
C ALA A 46 -1.88 -7.83 -6.71
N GLY A 47 -1.68 -6.76 -5.93
CA GLY A 47 -1.81 -5.40 -6.43
C GLY A 47 -1.37 -4.36 -5.40
N ILE A 48 -1.09 -3.16 -5.90
CA ILE A 48 -0.79 -1.97 -5.11
C ILE A 48 -1.70 -0.85 -5.60
N GLY A 49 -2.29 -0.12 -4.68
CA GLY A 49 -3.07 1.09 -4.96
C GLY A 49 -2.58 2.26 -4.12
N ILE A 50 -2.63 3.45 -4.70
CA ILE A 50 -2.38 4.73 -4.04
C ILE A 50 -3.69 5.52 -4.06
N LEU A 51 -4.14 5.97 -2.89
CA LEU A 51 -5.27 6.87 -2.74
C LEU A 51 -4.74 8.25 -2.35
N ASP A 52 -5.07 9.26 -3.14
CA ASP A 52 -4.66 10.64 -2.92
C ASP A 52 -5.88 11.53 -2.76
N TYR A 53 -6.13 11.93 -1.51
CA TYR A 53 -7.21 12.83 -1.12
C TYR A 53 -6.70 14.24 -0.80
N SER A 54 -5.52 14.63 -1.32
CA SER A 54 -4.91 15.91 -1.00
C SER A 54 -5.72 17.11 -1.50
N GLU A 55 -6.53 16.95 -2.56
CA GLU A 55 -7.42 18.00 -3.05
C GLU A 55 -8.58 18.27 -2.09
N GLU A 56 -9.11 17.23 -1.43
CA GLU A 56 -10.28 17.34 -0.57
C GLU A 56 -9.92 17.62 0.89
N LEU A 57 -8.80 17.07 1.37
CA LEU A 57 -8.43 17.09 2.79
C LEU A 57 -7.38 18.15 3.14
N LEU A 58 -6.80 18.84 2.15
CA LEU A 58 -5.67 19.77 2.32
C LEU A 58 -4.47 19.15 3.08
N LEU A 59 -4.38 17.82 3.07
CA LEU A 59 -3.31 17.03 3.66
C LEU A 59 -2.48 16.46 2.51
N GLU A 60 -1.19 16.79 2.46
CA GLU A 60 -0.26 16.30 1.43
C GLU A 60 0.20 14.86 1.71
N LEU A 61 -0.71 14.00 2.19
CA LEU A 61 -0.46 12.59 2.46
C LEU A 61 -1.20 11.72 1.45
N ILE A 62 -0.57 10.60 1.11
CA ILE A 62 -1.19 9.54 0.31
C ILE A 62 -1.36 8.29 1.17
N GLU A 63 -2.41 7.53 0.90
CA GLU A 63 -2.55 6.19 1.45
C GLU A 63 -2.08 5.16 0.43
N ILE A 64 -1.20 4.25 0.86
CA ILE A 64 -0.74 3.13 0.04
C ILE A 64 -1.39 1.85 0.56
N ASN A 65 -1.96 1.06 -0.35
CA ASN A 65 -2.60 -0.22 -0.09
C ASN A 65 -1.87 -1.32 -0.87
N ILE A 66 -1.32 -2.32 -0.17
CA ILE A 66 -0.69 -3.51 -0.74
C ILE A 66 -1.60 -4.70 -0.49
N LEU A 67 -2.13 -5.27 -1.57
CA LEU A 67 -3.16 -6.30 -1.54
C LEU A 67 -2.57 -7.67 -1.90
N GLY A 68 -2.95 -8.70 -1.14
CA GLY A 68 -2.66 -10.08 -1.53
C GLY A 68 -1.21 -10.53 -1.30
N ILE A 69 -0.57 -10.06 -0.23
CA ILE A 69 0.77 -10.53 0.15
C ILE A 69 0.69 -12.03 0.52
N PRO A 70 1.52 -12.92 -0.05
CA PRO A 70 1.45 -14.35 0.21
C PRO A 70 1.95 -14.69 1.62
N ARG A 71 1.53 -15.86 2.12
CA ARG A 71 2.13 -16.49 3.31
C ARG A 71 3.31 -17.37 2.88
N PRO A 72 4.35 -17.56 3.70
CA PRO A 72 4.50 -17.05 5.08
C PRO A 72 4.95 -15.58 5.17
N LEU A 73 5.41 -14.97 4.06
CA LEU A 73 6.01 -13.64 4.03
C LEU A 73 5.19 -12.56 4.76
N TYR A 74 3.88 -12.52 4.58
CA TYR A 74 3.03 -11.55 5.29
C TYR A 74 3.12 -11.67 6.82
N GLU A 75 3.21 -12.89 7.35
CA GLU A 75 3.31 -13.15 8.78
C GLU A 75 4.69 -12.75 9.34
N GLU A 76 5.73 -12.89 8.52
CA GLU A 76 7.10 -12.46 8.84
C GLU A 76 7.24 -10.93 8.83
N LEU A 77 6.63 -10.26 7.85
CA LEU A 77 6.72 -8.79 7.70
C LEU A 77 5.81 -8.03 8.69
N PHE A 78 4.64 -8.60 9.04
CA PHE A 78 3.64 -7.92 9.88
C PHE A 78 3.19 -8.78 11.08
N PRO A 79 4.11 -9.28 11.92
CA PRO A 79 3.80 -10.23 12.99
C PRO A 79 2.80 -9.66 14.00
N GLU A 80 2.90 -8.37 14.31
CA GLU A 80 1.99 -7.68 15.24
C GLU A 80 0.56 -7.60 14.68
N LYS A 81 0.39 -7.33 13.38
CA LYS A 81 -0.92 -7.32 12.74
C LYS A 81 -1.54 -8.72 12.79
N VAL A 82 -0.76 -9.76 12.49
CA VAL A 82 -1.23 -11.15 12.55
C VAL A 82 -1.63 -11.54 13.98
N ALA A 83 -0.82 -11.18 14.98
CA ALA A 83 -1.12 -11.45 16.39
C ALA A 83 -2.43 -10.76 16.84
N ARG A 84 -2.64 -9.50 16.44
CA ARG A 84 -3.86 -8.75 16.76
C ARG A 84 -5.11 -9.39 16.14
N TYR A 85 -5.02 -9.87 14.90
CA TYR A 85 -6.17 -10.48 14.22
C TYR A 85 -6.49 -11.89 14.71
N LYS A 86 -5.52 -12.65 15.23
CA LYS A 86 -5.73 -14.01 15.73
C LYS A 86 -6.80 -14.10 16.81
N GLY A 87 -6.93 -13.07 17.67
CA GLY A 87 -7.95 -13.03 18.73
C GLY A 87 -9.17 -12.15 18.42
N GLN A 88 -9.32 -11.64 17.19
CA GLN A 88 -10.41 -10.70 16.86
C GLN A 88 -11.72 -11.41 16.50
N PHE A 89 -11.64 -12.68 16.08
CA PHE A 89 -12.79 -13.48 15.64
C PHE A 89 -12.99 -14.77 16.47
N ASP A 90 -12.25 -14.89 17.57
CA ASP A 90 -12.51 -15.89 18.63
C ASP A 90 -13.71 -15.42 19.48
#